data_AF-A0A2V3ZXR1-F1
#
_entry.id   AF-A0A2V3ZXR1-F1
#
_cell.length_a   1.000
_cell.length_b   1.000
_cell.length_c   1.000
_cell.angle_alpha   90.00
_cell.angle_beta   90.00
_cell.angle_gamma   90.00
#
_symmetry.space_group_name_H-M   'P 1'
#
loop_
_entity.id
_entity.type
_entity.pdbx_description
1 polymer ?
#
loop_
_entity_poly.entity_id
_entity_poly.type
_entity_poly.pdbx_seq_one_letter_code
_entity_poly.pdbx_strand_id
1 'polypeptide(L)'
;MKNLKYLFISLLAVLFVACDDDFDTPNVTEPVQGTAPVLNELTEEIDLVLMKKNEGETIVELTWSESTFADPIGVRYYVQIDTVGNEFANPLEFDRISETTTAIKVGGLNELISGRYPPAKQVELEARIRAFANEDLNSLYSNAVSMKVTPYLDVPIPAELYIYGGATAAADLAGALKAHGSDDVFIKYLKLTKDGTFKFSEQQGEGGYDYNFGKFATLSDNIEGAGDDAGNFKFNGETGWYKVEADFVSSTLNITSHVVGSATYGFDYDNLYLVGDYNATDPTWDADNAVAFTKVSEGVYTIEKAIKDGAQFKFIGQQSWGDLDWGNIQENGNTGILGPKTANGNITFDGGDAEYTITVDLNAGTFTIVAKPVYPTELYMTGNGVGPDDEDWNWKNELQFVPVHSHPELFWKIVWMKGSGNFKCAPQAAWSGGDFGRDGDATNGVYAKGGTDIPVPATAGYYMVVVDLANNTIEIAEPKVYGMGNVFGGWDGGDPADLFTVDNTNQVIKFDGVPNDGELRIYVDAPTLNCDWWQAEFIVLNDKIEFRGTGGDQDRVNVTAGDNISLNFLTGAGSITTP
;
A
#
# COMPACT_ATOMS: atom_id res chain seq x y z
N MET A 1 10.86 -29.26 130.21
CA MET A 1 9.43 -29.04 130.53
C MET A 1 8.86 -28.02 129.56
N LYS A 2 7.68 -28.32 128.99
CA LYS A 2 6.74 -27.46 128.24
C LYS A 2 7.03 -27.16 126.75
N ASN A 3 6.40 -27.99 125.91
CA ASN A 3 5.34 -27.64 124.95
C ASN A 3 5.60 -26.70 123.74
N LEU A 4 5.16 -27.22 122.58
CA LEU A 4 4.23 -26.62 121.59
C LEU A 4 4.74 -25.72 120.45
N LYS A 5 4.36 -26.15 119.22
CA LYS A 5 3.98 -25.36 118.02
C LYS A 5 5.16 -24.58 117.41
N TYR A 6 5.72 -24.97 116.26
CA TYR A 6 5.03 -25.00 114.96
C TYR A 6 5.53 -26.15 114.08
N LEU A 7 4.56 -26.95 113.64
CA LEU A 7 4.62 -27.96 112.61
C LEU A 7 4.40 -27.26 111.25
N PHE A 8 4.92 -27.85 110.16
CA PHE A 8 4.82 -27.47 108.75
C PHE A 8 5.80 -26.40 108.22
N ILE A 9 6.53 -26.81 107.16
CA ILE A 9 7.48 -26.04 106.34
C ILE A 9 8.90 -25.93 106.92
N SER A 10 9.65 -27.04 106.94
CA SER A 10 11.13 -27.04 106.95
C SER A 10 11.74 -28.45 106.85
N LEU A 11 11.15 -29.35 106.04
CA LEU A 11 11.75 -30.68 105.79
C LEU A 11 11.58 -31.12 104.33
N LEU A 12 12.07 -30.30 103.40
CA LEU A 12 12.49 -30.78 102.08
C LEU A 12 13.41 -29.74 101.43
N ALA A 13 14.59 -29.55 102.03
CA ALA A 13 15.68 -28.82 101.43
C ALA A 13 16.97 -29.61 101.65
N VAL A 14 17.58 -30.00 100.53
CA VAL A 14 18.97 -30.43 100.37
C VAL A 14 19.29 -31.85 100.86
N LEU A 15 19.11 -32.82 99.96
CA LEU A 15 20.09 -33.87 99.70
C LEU A 15 20.18 -34.04 98.18
N PHE A 16 21.13 -33.31 97.59
CA PHE A 16 21.73 -33.59 96.30
C PHE A 16 22.60 -34.84 96.43
N VAL A 17 22.52 -35.76 95.46
CA VAL A 17 23.61 -36.48 94.76
C VAL A 17 23.03 -37.72 94.05
N ALA A 18 23.42 -37.87 92.77
CA ALA A 18 23.31 -39.01 91.85
C ALA A 18 22.08 -39.09 90.91
N CYS A 19 22.20 -38.48 89.72
CA CYS A 19 22.55 -39.21 88.49
C CYS A 19 23.05 -38.18 87.46
N ASP A 20 24.36 -38.18 87.21
CA ASP A 20 24.93 -37.52 86.02
C ASP A 20 24.57 -38.38 84.82
N ASP A 21 23.56 -37.95 84.06
CA ASP A 21 23.56 -38.17 82.62
C ASP A 21 23.77 -36.79 82.00
N ASP A 22 25.04 -36.48 81.76
CA ASP A 22 25.46 -35.46 80.80
C ASP A 22 24.78 -35.80 79.46
N PHE A 23 23.63 -35.20 79.20
CA PHE A 23 23.28 -34.89 77.82
C PHE A 23 24.24 -33.79 77.38
N ASP A 24 25.45 -34.19 76.98
CA ASP A 24 26.18 -33.49 75.95
C ASP A 24 25.23 -33.40 74.75
N THR A 25 24.49 -32.28 74.65
CA THR A 25 24.07 -31.82 73.34
C THR A 25 25.37 -31.57 72.58
N PRO A 26 25.71 -32.35 71.54
CA PRO A 26 26.88 -32.03 70.75
C PRO A 26 26.71 -30.58 70.27
N ASN A 27 27.77 -29.78 70.40
CA ASN A 27 27.83 -28.51 69.68
C ASN A 27 27.53 -28.82 68.22
N VAL A 28 26.42 -28.29 67.70
CA VAL A 28 26.14 -28.29 66.26
C VAL A 28 27.27 -27.50 65.62
N THR A 29 28.26 -28.24 65.13
CA THR A 29 29.43 -27.72 64.45
C THR A 29 29.06 -27.68 62.98
N GLU A 30 28.36 -26.61 62.58
CA GLU A 30 27.81 -26.35 61.23
C GLU A 30 26.89 -27.48 60.70
N PRO A 31 25.61 -27.21 60.37
CA PRO A 31 24.80 -28.22 59.69
C PRO A 31 25.48 -28.62 58.37
N VAL A 32 25.67 -29.93 58.14
CA VAL A 32 26.10 -30.45 56.83
C VAL A 32 24.99 -30.10 55.83
N GLN A 33 25.14 -29.00 55.09
CA GLN A 33 24.05 -28.46 54.26
C GLN A 33 23.62 -29.42 53.14
N GLY A 34 24.49 -30.35 52.73
CA GLY A 34 24.21 -31.32 51.69
C GLY A 34 25.31 -31.43 50.64
N THR A 35 25.02 -32.06 49.50
CA THR A 35 25.92 -32.14 48.34
C THR A 35 25.40 -31.22 47.24
N ALA A 36 26.22 -30.27 46.80
CA ALA A 36 25.88 -29.35 45.72
C ALA A 36 25.73 -30.09 44.37
N PRO A 37 24.90 -29.59 43.44
CA PRO A 37 24.86 -30.12 42.09
C PRO A 37 26.19 -29.87 41.38
N VAL A 38 26.61 -30.77 40.51
CA VAL A 38 27.77 -30.60 39.63
C VAL A 38 27.24 -30.43 38.20
N LEU A 39 27.49 -29.27 37.60
CA LEU A 39 27.12 -29.00 36.21
C LEU A 39 28.14 -29.69 35.31
N ASN A 40 27.65 -30.56 34.43
CA ASN A 40 28.51 -31.29 33.50
C ASN A 40 29.25 -30.30 32.59
N GLU A 41 30.48 -30.65 32.22
CA GLU A 41 31.24 -29.88 31.24
C GLU A 41 30.48 -29.80 29.92
N LEU A 42 30.49 -28.62 29.33
CA LEU A 42 29.95 -28.43 27.98
C LEU A 42 30.89 -29.07 26.97
N THR A 43 30.34 -29.75 25.97
CA THR A 43 31.13 -30.38 24.92
C THR A 43 31.71 -29.37 23.93
N GLU A 44 31.15 -28.15 23.87
CA GLU A 44 31.54 -27.08 22.96
C GLU A 44 31.51 -25.72 23.69
N GLU A 45 32.39 -24.80 23.29
CA GLU A 45 32.34 -23.41 23.74
C GLU A 45 31.11 -22.72 23.14
N ILE A 46 30.38 -21.97 23.97
CA ILE A 46 29.22 -21.20 23.52
C ILE A 46 29.70 -19.79 23.14
N ASP A 47 29.87 -19.54 21.84
CA ASP A 47 30.09 -18.20 21.25
C ASP A 47 29.09 -17.98 20.12
N LEU A 48 28.02 -17.23 20.41
CA LEU A 48 26.83 -17.16 19.55
C LEU A 48 26.29 -15.75 19.38
N VAL A 49 25.82 -15.48 18.16
CA VAL A 49 24.93 -14.35 17.86
C VAL A 49 23.51 -14.89 17.84
N LEU A 50 22.68 -14.44 18.79
CA LEU A 50 21.28 -14.83 18.84
C LEU A 50 20.52 -14.15 17.70
N MET A 51 19.60 -14.87 17.07
CA MET A 51 18.80 -14.34 15.96
C MET A 51 17.32 -14.64 16.20
N LYS A 52 16.45 -13.65 15.95
CA LYS A 52 14.99 -13.79 16.13
C LYS A 52 14.42 -14.98 15.37
N LYS A 53 14.84 -15.18 14.11
CA LYS A 53 14.39 -16.31 13.28
C LYS A 53 14.69 -17.69 13.86
N ASN A 54 15.67 -17.79 14.75
CA ASN A 54 16.10 -19.04 15.39
C ASN A 54 15.56 -19.16 16.82
N GLU A 55 14.60 -18.35 17.26
CA GLU A 55 14.16 -18.29 18.66
C GLU A 55 13.71 -19.65 19.24
N GLY A 56 13.19 -20.54 18.40
CA GLY A 56 12.76 -21.89 18.76
C GLY A 56 13.89 -22.91 18.92
N GLU A 57 15.09 -22.60 18.40
CA GLU A 57 16.24 -23.51 18.36
C GLU A 57 16.91 -23.64 19.73
N THR A 58 17.46 -24.83 19.99
CA THR A 58 18.19 -25.13 21.23
C THR A 58 19.66 -24.76 21.07
N ILE A 59 20.18 -23.95 22.01
CA ILE A 59 21.60 -23.60 22.11
C ILE A 59 22.38 -24.76 22.71
N VAL A 60 21.93 -25.21 23.89
CA VAL A 60 22.65 -26.21 24.69
C VAL A 60 21.67 -26.95 25.60
N GLU A 61 21.91 -28.24 25.81
CA GLU A 61 21.27 -29.01 26.87
C GLU A 61 22.21 -29.07 28.08
N LEU A 62 21.79 -28.44 29.19
CA LEU A 62 22.52 -28.45 30.45
C LEU A 62 22.09 -29.65 31.27
N THR A 63 23.06 -30.40 31.79
CA THR A 63 22.83 -31.56 32.66
C THR A 63 23.68 -31.45 33.93
N TRP A 64 23.13 -31.81 35.08
CA TRP A 64 23.84 -31.76 36.36
C TRP A 64 23.54 -32.96 37.26
N SER A 65 24.38 -33.17 38.27
CA SER A 65 24.13 -34.17 39.31
C SER A 65 23.02 -33.72 40.26
N GLU A 66 22.23 -34.66 40.78
CA GLU A 66 21.24 -34.37 41.82
C GLU A 66 21.91 -33.82 43.09
N SER A 67 21.33 -32.78 43.66
CA SER A 67 21.74 -32.20 44.93
C SER A 67 21.04 -32.90 46.08
N THR A 68 21.76 -33.12 47.17
CA THR A 68 21.21 -33.65 48.42
C THR A 68 21.22 -32.57 49.48
N PHE A 69 20.24 -32.58 50.38
CA PHE A 69 20.21 -31.76 51.59
C PHE A 69 20.17 -32.68 52.82
N ALA A 70 20.51 -32.14 54.00
CA ALA A 70 20.53 -32.91 55.26
C ALA A 70 19.20 -33.63 55.54
N ASP A 71 18.09 -32.97 55.20
CA ASP A 71 16.75 -33.50 55.31
C ASP A 71 16.23 -33.99 53.95
N PRO A 72 15.46 -35.10 53.90
CA PRO A 72 14.86 -35.63 52.67
C PRO A 72 13.71 -34.72 52.21
N ILE A 73 14.06 -33.61 51.57
CA ILE A 73 13.15 -32.57 51.06
C ILE A 73 13.30 -32.49 49.53
N GLY A 74 12.20 -32.23 48.84
CA GLY A 74 12.22 -32.07 47.38
C GLY A 74 13.10 -30.90 46.96
N VAL A 75 14.07 -31.17 46.09
CA VAL A 75 14.96 -30.14 45.53
C VAL A 75 14.38 -29.57 44.25
N ARG A 76 14.61 -28.28 44.04
CA ARG A 76 14.30 -27.53 42.83
C ARG A 76 15.53 -26.80 42.33
N TYR A 77 15.61 -26.63 41.02
CA TYR A 77 16.77 -26.03 40.37
C TYR A 77 16.38 -24.78 39.60
N TYR A 78 17.34 -23.85 39.53
CA TYR A 78 17.31 -22.67 38.67
C TYR A 78 18.62 -22.63 37.90
N VAL A 79 18.55 -22.34 36.61
CA VAL A 79 19.73 -21.93 35.85
C VAL A 79 19.91 -20.43 36.08
N GLN A 80 21.03 -20.06 36.68
CA GLN A 80 21.42 -18.67 36.92
C GLN A 80 22.41 -18.22 35.86
N ILE A 81 22.21 -17.03 35.31
CA ILE A 81 23.11 -16.35 34.36
C ILE A 81 23.57 -15.03 34.98
N ASP A 82 24.86 -14.73 34.92
CA ASP A 82 25.39 -13.41 35.28
C ASP A 82 26.56 -12.99 34.38
N THR A 83 26.99 -11.74 34.48
CA THR A 83 28.22 -11.28 33.82
C THR A 83 29.43 -11.99 34.41
N VAL A 84 30.37 -12.44 33.56
CA VAL A 84 31.62 -13.07 34.01
C VAL A 84 32.33 -12.18 35.04
N GLY A 85 32.65 -12.76 36.20
CA GLY A 85 33.40 -12.08 37.26
C GLY A 85 32.54 -11.19 38.17
N ASN A 86 31.21 -11.17 37.98
CA ASN A 86 30.28 -10.52 38.91
C ASN A 86 29.93 -11.42 40.12
N GLU A 87 30.52 -12.63 40.19
CA GLU A 87 30.36 -13.60 41.28
C GLU A 87 28.90 -13.97 41.57
N PHE A 88 28.02 -13.85 40.57
CA PHE A 88 26.58 -14.03 40.70
C PHE A 88 25.98 -13.18 41.84
N ALA A 89 26.45 -11.94 41.99
CA ALA A 89 25.92 -11.00 42.98
C ALA A 89 24.48 -10.57 42.65
N ASN A 90 24.11 -10.57 41.36
CA ASN A 90 22.76 -10.26 40.91
C ASN A 90 22.37 -11.11 39.69
N PRO A 91 22.21 -12.43 39.85
CA PRO A 91 21.99 -13.33 38.72
C PRO A 91 20.59 -13.16 38.14
N LEU A 92 20.49 -13.35 36.84
CA LEU A 92 19.24 -13.59 36.13
C LEU A 92 18.90 -15.08 36.28
N GLU A 93 17.63 -15.43 36.48
CA GLU A 93 17.21 -16.83 36.68
C GLU A 93 16.16 -17.24 35.64
N PHE A 94 16.34 -18.44 35.06
CA PHE A 94 15.26 -19.13 34.37
C PHE A 94 14.23 -19.68 35.36
N ASP A 95 13.08 -20.12 34.84
CA ASP A 95 12.02 -20.74 35.63
C ASP A 95 12.51 -21.95 36.45
N ARG A 96 11.86 -22.14 37.60
CA ARG A 96 12.14 -23.23 38.52
C ARG A 96 11.73 -24.57 37.92
N ILE A 97 12.64 -25.55 37.96
CA ILE A 97 12.42 -26.93 37.50
C ILE A 97 12.74 -27.97 38.57
N SER A 98 12.35 -29.22 38.34
CA SER A 98 12.57 -30.35 39.27
C SER A 98 13.54 -31.40 38.74
N GLU A 99 13.74 -31.40 37.43
CA GLU A 99 14.62 -32.24 36.66
C GLU A 99 16.08 -31.81 36.82
N THR A 100 17.01 -32.71 36.49
CA THR A 100 18.45 -32.43 36.48
C THR A 100 19.01 -32.19 35.07
N THR A 101 18.11 -31.86 34.14
CA THR A 101 18.43 -31.46 32.76
C THR A 101 17.50 -30.33 32.32
N THR A 102 18.00 -29.42 31.49
CA THR A 102 17.17 -28.44 30.78
C THR A 102 17.84 -27.98 29.49
N ALA A 103 17.02 -27.63 28.50
CA ALA A 103 17.47 -27.05 27.24
C ALA A 103 17.38 -25.52 27.30
N ILE A 104 18.48 -24.83 27.01
CA ILE A 104 18.50 -23.38 26.80
C ILE A 104 18.21 -23.11 25.34
N LYS A 105 17.11 -22.40 25.06
CA LYS A 105 16.72 -21.98 23.70
C LYS A 105 17.19 -20.57 23.40
N VAL A 106 17.32 -20.25 22.11
CA VAL A 106 17.70 -18.90 21.63
C VAL A 106 16.76 -17.83 22.15
N GLY A 107 15.44 -18.01 22.00
CA GLY A 107 14.45 -17.03 22.45
C GLY A 107 14.46 -16.86 23.96
N GLY A 108 14.50 -17.97 24.70
CA GLY A 108 14.51 -17.94 26.18
C GLY A 108 15.77 -17.28 26.75
N LEU A 109 16.94 -17.51 26.16
CA LEU A 109 18.16 -16.82 26.56
C LEU A 109 18.07 -15.32 26.24
N ASN A 110 17.60 -14.95 25.05
CA ASN A 110 17.45 -13.55 24.65
C ASN A 110 16.47 -12.79 25.56
N GLU A 111 15.31 -13.39 25.85
CA GLU A 111 14.31 -12.83 26.76
C GLU A 111 14.92 -12.55 28.13
N LEU A 112 15.64 -13.53 28.71
CA LEU A 112 16.25 -13.40 30.02
C LEU A 112 17.26 -12.24 30.10
N ILE A 113 18.07 -12.06 29.06
CA ILE A 113 19.23 -11.16 29.08
C ILE A 113 18.94 -9.76 28.50
N SER A 114 17.87 -9.60 27.70
CA SER A 114 17.57 -8.36 26.97
C SER A 114 17.32 -7.14 27.85
N GLY A 115 16.84 -7.34 29.09
CA GLY A 115 16.64 -6.24 30.05
C GLY A 115 17.94 -5.67 30.65
N ARG A 116 19.05 -6.40 30.54
CA ARG A 116 20.35 -6.02 31.13
C ARG A 116 21.40 -5.68 30.08
N TYR A 117 21.40 -6.37 28.95
CA TYR A 117 22.43 -6.23 27.93
C TYR A 117 21.81 -5.69 26.63
N PRO A 118 22.43 -4.67 26.02
CA PRO A 118 21.93 -4.11 24.78
C PRO A 118 22.02 -5.13 23.63
N PRO A 119 21.06 -5.11 22.69
CA PRO A 119 21.13 -5.95 21.50
C PRO A 119 22.34 -5.58 20.62
N ALA A 120 22.75 -6.51 19.76
CA ALA A 120 23.87 -6.38 18.82
C ALA A 120 25.24 -6.08 19.47
N LYS A 121 25.39 -6.26 20.79
CA LYS A 121 26.68 -6.18 21.49
C LYS A 121 27.01 -7.52 22.15
N GLN A 122 28.19 -8.05 21.84
CA GLN A 122 28.69 -9.26 22.48
C GLN A 122 28.93 -8.98 23.97
N VAL A 123 28.47 -9.90 24.81
CA VAL A 123 28.69 -9.91 26.25
C VAL A 123 29.23 -11.26 26.70
N GLU A 124 30.11 -11.24 27.70
CA GLU A 124 30.65 -12.45 28.32
C GLU A 124 29.82 -12.77 29.57
N LEU A 125 29.17 -13.93 29.57
CA LEU A 125 28.28 -14.40 30.63
C LEU A 125 28.80 -15.69 31.24
N GLU A 126 28.41 -15.96 32.47
CA GLU A 126 28.61 -17.23 33.15
C GLU A 126 27.28 -17.80 33.66
N ALA A 127 27.13 -19.12 33.55
CA ALA A 127 25.95 -19.87 33.97
C ALA A 127 26.29 -20.84 35.10
N ARG A 128 25.42 -20.94 36.11
CA ARG A 128 25.51 -21.97 37.16
C ARG A 128 24.13 -22.49 37.53
N ILE A 129 24.09 -23.66 38.18
CA ILE A 129 22.87 -24.24 38.73
C ILE A 129 22.75 -23.84 40.20
N ARG A 130 21.61 -23.26 40.58
CA ARG A 130 21.21 -23.07 41.97
C ARG A 130 20.22 -24.16 42.38
N ALA A 131 20.60 -25.00 43.34
CA ALA A 131 19.73 -25.95 44.01
C ALA A 131 19.09 -25.31 45.24
N PHE A 132 17.78 -25.41 45.34
CA PHE A 132 16.96 -24.84 46.41
C PHE A 132 15.98 -25.89 46.93
N ALA A 133 15.92 -26.07 48.25
CA ALA A 133 14.97 -26.96 48.91
C ALA A 133 13.83 -26.18 49.57
N ASN A 134 14.17 -25.29 50.52
CA ASN A 134 13.21 -24.43 51.23
C ASN A 134 13.91 -23.15 51.72
N GLU A 135 13.14 -22.22 52.30
CA GLU A 135 13.63 -20.90 52.74
C GLU A 135 14.55 -20.95 53.98
N ASP A 136 14.51 -22.03 54.75
CA ASP A 136 15.30 -22.20 55.98
C ASP A 136 16.71 -22.76 55.70
N LEU A 137 16.96 -23.21 54.46
CA LEU A 137 18.22 -23.80 54.03
C LEU A 137 18.91 -22.90 53.00
N ASN A 138 20.23 -22.74 53.13
CA ASN A 138 21.02 -22.06 52.11
C ASN A 138 20.93 -22.83 50.78
N SER A 139 20.86 -22.09 49.67
CA SER A 139 20.98 -22.71 48.36
C SER A 139 22.38 -23.28 48.12
N LEU A 140 22.45 -24.40 47.39
CA LEU A 140 23.71 -25.01 46.94
C LEU A 140 23.95 -24.67 45.47
N TYR A 141 25.21 -24.55 45.05
CA TYR A 141 25.56 -24.05 43.72
C TYR A 141 26.55 -24.96 43.02
N SER A 142 26.39 -25.13 41.70
CA SER A 142 27.37 -25.84 40.86
C SER A 142 28.60 -25.00 40.54
N ASN A 143 29.57 -25.64 39.89
CA ASN A 143 30.55 -24.96 39.03
C ASN A 143 29.85 -24.10 37.97
N ALA A 144 30.52 -23.03 37.54
CA ALA A 144 30.05 -22.15 36.48
C ALA A 144 30.65 -22.54 35.12
N VAL A 145 29.93 -22.24 34.04
CA VAL A 145 30.38 -22.35 32.66
C VAL A 145 30.24 -21.00 31.95
N SER A 146 31.21 -20.62 31.13
CA SER A 146 31.20 -19.33 30.43
C SER A 146 30.57 -19.44 29.04
N MET A 147 30.02 -18.32 28.57
CA MET A 147 29.49 -18.15 27.21
C MET A 147 29.70 -16.73 26.71
N LYS A 148 29.88 -16.56 25.41
CA LYS A 148 29.85 -15.26 24.71
C LYS A 148 28.58 -15.17 23.90
N VAL A 149 27.79 -14.14 24.15
CA VAL A 149 26.44 -14.03 23.57
C VAL A 149 26.23 -12.62 23.03
N THR A 150 25.70 -12.51 21.82
CA THR A 150 25.20 -11.24 21.27
C THR A 150 23.67 -11.32 21.20
N PRO A 151 22.93 -10.57 22.05
CA PRO A 151 21.46 -10.58 22.03
C PRO A 151 20.89 -9.89 20.78
N TYR A 152 19.65 -10.22 20.41
CA TYR A 152 18.89 -9.51 19.37
C TYR A 152 17.78 -8.65 19.98
N LEU A 153 17.30 -7.67 19.21
CA LEU A 153 16.15 -6.85 19.60
C LEU A 153 14.85 -7.59 19.25
N ASP A 154 14.01 -7.86 20.26
CA ASP A 154 12.81 -8.67 20.07
C ASP A 154 11.69 -7.90 19.35
N VAL A 155 11.75 -7.94 18.02
CA VAL A 155 10.81 -7.29 17.10
C VAL A 155 10.20 -8.35 16.18
N PRO A 156 8.86 -8.36 15.97
CA PRO A 156 8.22 -9.28 15.04
C PRO A 156 8.74 -9.11 13.61
N ILE A 157 9.07 -10.22 12.94
CA ILE A 157 9.51 -10.21 11.55
C ILE A 157 8.27 -10.05 10.65
N PRO A 158 8.19 -9.00 9.81
CA PRO A 158 7.05 -8.81 8.92
C PRO A 158 7.06 -9.82 7.76
N ALA A 159 5.89 -10.17 7.24
CA ALA A 159 5.78 -10.87 5.96
C ALA A 159 6.00 -9.92 4.77
N GLU A 160 5.59 -8.66 4.92
CA GLU A 160 5.73 -7.59 3.94
C GLU A 160 6.10 -6.30 4.68
N LEU A 161 6.90 -5.43 4.06
CA LEU A 161 7.32 -4.17 4.68
C LEU A 161 7.04 -3.00 3.74
N TYR A 162 6.43 -1.95 4.29
CA TYR A 162 6.05 -0.75 3.58
C TYR A 162 6.68 0.47 4.23
N ILE A 163 7.31 1.36 3.47
CA ILE A 163 7.89 2.62 3.95
C ILE A 163 7.00 3.81 3.57
N TYR A 164 6.81 4.74 4.50
CA TYR A 164 6.05 5.97 4.26
C TYR A 164 6.42 7.08 5.24
N GLY A 165 5.99 8.30 4.94
CA GLY A 165 6.20 9.51 5.72
C GLY A 165 6.77 10.65 4.89
N GLY A 166 6.94 11.81 5.51
CA GLY A 166 7.39 13.05 4.85
C GLY A 166 8.79 13.01 4.23
N ALA A 167 9.62 12.01 4.56
CA ALA A 167 10.88 11.79 3.84
C ALA A 167 10.68 11.14 2.46
N THR A 168 9.55 10.50 2.21
CA THR A 168 9.28 9.70 1.01
C THR A 168 8.23 10.37 0.10
N ALA A 169 8.01 9.83 -1.10
CA ALA A 169 6.92 10.26 -1.98
C ALA A 169 5.52 9.85 -1.46
N ALA A 170 5.44 8.90 -0.53
CA ALA A 170 4.20 8.43 0.08
C ALA A 170 4.06 9.00 1.49
N ALA A 171 3.23 10.03 1.66
CA ALA A 171 3.08 10.70 2.94
C ALA A 171 2.30 9.89 3.98
N ASP A 172 1.40 9.00 3.54
CA ASP A 172 0.45 8.28 4.39
C ASP A 172 0.50 6.75 4.18
N LEU A 173 -0.20 6.05 5.08
CA LEU A 173 -0.21 4.58 5.14
C LEU A 173 -0.89 3.95 3.92
N ALA A 174 -1.92 4.61 3.38
CA ALA A 174 -2.64 4.13 2.19
C ALA A 174 -1.73 4.11 0.95
N GLY A 175 -0.86 5.12 0.82
CA GLY A 175 0.13 5.19 -0.26
C GLY A 175 1.46 4.49 0.05
N ALA A 176 1.62 3.81 1.19
CA ALA A 176 2.93 3.35 1.65
C ALA A 176 3.64 2.43 0.64
N LEU A 177 4.95 2.62 0.48
CA LEU A 177 5.73 2.02 -0.60
C LEU A 177 6.26 0.64 -0.20
N LYS A 178 5.83 -0.40 -0.90
CA LYS A 178 6.29 -1.77 -0.66
C LYS A 178 7.80 -1.92 -0.93
N ALA A 179 8.50 -2.56 -0.01
CA ALA A 179 9.87 -3.04 -0.16
C ALA A 179 9.89 -4.49 -0.68
N HIS A 180 10.96 -4.87 -1.37
CA HIS A 180 11.20 -6.25 -1.78
C HIS A 180 11.80 -7.04 -0.63
N GLY A 181 11.11 -8.09 -0.17
CA GLY A 181 11.54 -8.95 0.94
C GLY A 181 12.11 -10.28 0.46
N SER A 182 13.26 -10.69 1.02
CA SER A 182 13.87 -12.00 0.85
C SER A 182 14.69 -12.35 2.09
N ASP A 183 14.55 -13.57 2.62
CA ASP A 183 15.27 -14.05 3.81
C ASP A 183 15.21 -13.09 5.02
N ASP A 184 14.02 -12.53 5.29
CA ASP A 184 13.74 -11.55 6.36
C ASP A 184 14.51 -10.21 6.22
N VAL A 185 15.04 -9.94 5.03
CA VAL A 185 15.69 -8.68 4.64
C VAL A 185 14.83 -7.98 3.59
N PHE A 186 14.51 -6.71 3.84
CA PHE A 186 13.66 -5.89 2.99
C PHE A 186 14.44 -4.74 2.37
N ILE A 187 14.44 -4.67 1.04
CA ILE A 187 15.18 -3.67 0.26
C ILE A 187 14.22 -2.80 -0.53
N LYS A 188 14.41 -1.49 -0.45
CA LYS A 188 13.76 -0.51 -1.31
C LYS A 188 14.76 0.52 -1.79
N TYR A 189 14.72 0.82 -3.07
CA TYR A 189 15.41 1.98 -3.61
C TYR A 189 14.40 3.10 -3.85
N LEU A 190 14.63 4.29 -3.32
CA LEU A 190 13.71 5.42 -3.45
C LEU A 190 14.40 6.75 -3.18
N LYS A 191 13.73 7.85 -3.50
CA LYS A 191 14.14 9.18 -3.01
C LYS A 191 13.84 9.31 -1.52
N LEU A 192 14.82 9.80 -0.77
CA LEU A 192 14.62 10.31 0.58
C LEU A 192 14.89 11.82 0.61
N THR A 193 14.01 12.56 1.28
CA THR A 193 14.06 14.01 1.43
C THR A 193 14.62 14.38 2.78
N LYS A 194 15.69 15.19 2.78
CA LYS A 194 16.35 15.69 3.98
C LYS A 194 15.35 16.32 4.95
N ASP A 195 15.57 16.07 6.24
CA ASP A 195 14.75 16.50 7.38
C ASP A 195 13.33 15.90 7.44
N GLY A 196 12.92 15.10 6.45
CA GLY A 196 11.65 14.39 6.48
C GLY A 196 11.63 13.26 7.51
N THR A 197 10.45 12.98 8.05
CA THR A 197 10.24 11.81 8.93
C THR A 197 9.71 10.61 8.15
N PHE A 198 9.99 9.41 8.63
CA PHE A 198 9.43 8.18 8.05
C PHE A 198 9.33 7.07 9.09
N LYS A 199 8.59 6.02 8.76
CA LYS A 199 8.54 4.74 9.47
C LYS A 199 8.13 3.64 8.50
N PHE A 200 8.08 2.41 9.00
CA PHE A 200 7.56 1.28 8.24
C PHE A 200 6.32 0.68 8.91
N SER A 201 5.52 -0.01 8.11
CA SER A 201 4.41 -0.85 8.58
C SER A 201 4.41 -2.18 7.84
N GLU A 202 3.81 -3.20 8.44
CA GLU A 202 3.67 -4.52 7.81
C GLU A 202 2.55 -4.62 6.77
N GLN A 203 1.70 -3.59 6.66
CA GLN A 203 0.58 -3.54 5.72
C GLN A 203 0.17 -2.10 5.38
N GLN A 204 -0.51 -1.91 4.24
CA GLN A 204 -1.10 -0.63 3.83
C GLN A 204 -2.50 -0.44 4.43
N GLY A 205 -2.64 -0.62 5.74
CA GLY A 205 -3.94 -0.57 6.42
C GLY A 205 -3.82 -0.48 7.95
N GLU A 206 -4.90 -0.03 8.60
CA GLU A 206 -4.93 0.14 10.06
C GLU A 206 -4.70 -1.17 10.82
N GLY A 207 -4.11 -1.06 12.01
CA GLY A 207 -3.91 -2.20 12.92
C GLY A 207 -2.66 -3.03 12.67
N GLY A 208 -1.79 -2.62 11.73
CA GLY A 208 -0.49 -3.24 11.51
C GLY A 208 0.54 -2.87 12.57
N TYR A 209 1.57 -3.70 12.73
CA TYR A 209 2.75 -3.38 13.52
C TYR A 209 3.57 -2.26 12.85
N ASP A 210 3.82 -1.19 13.60
CA ASP A 210 4.67 -0.09 13.15
C ASP A 210 6.13 -0.30 13.56
N TYR A 211 7.03 -0.18 12.58
CA TYR A 211 8.47 -0.22 12.78
C TYR A 211 9.03 1.21 12.74
N ASN A 212 9.28 1.75 13.93
CA ASN A 212 9.78 3.10 14.15
C ASN A 212 11.22 3.06 14.72
N PHE A 213 11.77 4.21 15.12
CA PHE A 213 13.20 4.35 15.44
C PHE A 213 13.74 3.30 16.43
N GLY A 214 12.95 2.99 17.46
CA GLY A 214 13.34 2.02 18.50
C GLY A 214 13.23 0.55 18.11
N LYS A 215 12.93 0.23 16.84
CA LYS A 215 12.71 -1.15 16.36
C LYS A 215 13.90 -1.76 15.63
N PHE A 216 15.05 -1.09 15.63
CA PHE A 216 16.30 -1.61 15.12
C PHE A 216 17.42 -1.35 16.13
N ALA A 217 18.34 -2.29 16.27
CA ALA A 217 19.47 -2.22 17.20
C ALA A 217 20.66 -1.44 16.59
N THR A 218 20.87 -1.62 15.29
CA THR A 218 21.95 -0.97 14.54
C THR A 218 21.33 -0.07 13.47
N LEU A 219 21.73 1.20 13.43
CA LEU A 219 21.14 2.23 12.57
C LEU A 219 22.26 2.93 11.78
N SER A 220 21.91 3.41 10.59
CA SER A 220 22.81 4.27 9.80
C SER A 220 22.97 5.67 10.38
N ASP A 221 24.11 6.31 10.13
CA ASP A 221 24.43 7.64 10.66
C ASP A 221 23.56 8.77 10.07
N ASN A 222 22.88 8.53 8.94
CA ASN A 222 22.03 9.49 8.25
C ASN A 222 20.56 9.46 8.72
N ILE A 223 20.29 8.80 9.85
CA ILE A 223 18.97 8.79 10.50
C ILE A 223 19.11 9.04 12.00
N GLU A 224 18.13 9.72 12.57
CA GLU A 224 18.01 9.91 14.01
C GLU A 224 16.54 9.75 14.46
N GLY A 225 16.31 9.74 15.77
CA GLY A 225 14.94 9.75 16.29
C GLY A 225 14.31 11.13 16.10
N ALA A 226 13.09 11.18 15.55
CA ALA A 226 12.39 12.44 15.30
C ALA A 226 12.01 13.21 16.58
N GLY A 227 12.02 12.54 17.74
CA GLY A 227 11.62 13.14 19.02
C GLY A 227 10.12 13.43 19.11
N ASP A 228 9.31 12.80 18.27
CA ASP A 228 7.85 12.86 18.31
C ASP A 228 7.25 11.73 19.14
N ASP A 229 5.96 11.86 19.50
CA ASP A 229 5.25 10.87 20.31
C ASP A 229 5.17 9.48 19.64
N ALA A 230 5.25 9.46 18.30
CA ALA A 230 5.20 8.24 17.50
C ALA A 230 6.57 7.53 17.39
N GLY A 231 7.66 8.16 17.85
CA GLY A 231 9.02 7.62 17.77
C GLY A 231 9.52 7.42 16.35
N ASN A 232 9.11 8.24 15.39
CA ASN A 232 9.47 8.09 13.98
C ASN A 232 10.98 8.25 13.76
N PHE A 233 11.46 7.76 12.61
CA PHE A 233 12.77 8.14 12.10
C PHE A 233 12.71 9.56 11.54
N LYS A 234 13.80 10.30 11.67
CA LYS A 234 14.08 11.51 10.90
C LYS A 234 15.29 11.26 10.01
N PHE A 235 15.15 11.54 8.72
CA PHE A 235 16.23 11.42 7.75
C PHE A 235 17.08 12.69 7.71
N ASN A 236 18.39 12.57 7.96
CA ASN A 236 19.33 13.69 8.03
C ASN A 236 20.36 13.71 6.89
N GLY A 237 20.35 12.71 6.01
CA GLY A 237 21.17 12.71 4.80
C GLY A 237 20.72 13.79 3.79
N GLU A 238 21.56 14.07 2.79
CA GLU A 238 21.17 14.95 1.69
C GLU A 238 20.04 14.33 0.86
N THR A 239 19.13 15.17 0.34
CA THR A 239 18.05 14.68 -0.52
C THR A 239 18.62 13.98 -1.75
N GLY A 240 18.18 12.76 -2.02
CA GLY A 240 18.75 11.94 -3.09
C GLY A 240 18.12 10.56 -3.16
N TRP A 241 18.67 9.70 -4.01
CA TRP A 241 18.21 8.31 -4.17
C TRP A 241 19.04 7.36 -3.30
N TYR A 242 18.36 6.54 -2.51
CA TYR A 242 18.97 5.70 -1.47
C TYR A 242 18.51 4.26 -1.60
N LYS A 243 19.41 3.33 -1.26
CA LYS A 243 19.04 1.96 -0.87
C LYS A 243 18.70 1.97 0.62
N VAL A 244 17.45 1.68 0.94
CA VAL A 244 16.97 1.38 2.29
C VAL A 244 16.91 -0.14 2.43
N GLU A 245 17.64 -0.68 3.40
CA GLU A 245 17.74 -2.10 3.70
C GLU A 245 17.43 -2.32 5.19
N ALA A 246 16.29 -2.94 5.46
CA ALA A 246 15.86 -3.35 6.79
C ALA A 246 16.10 -4.85 6.95
N ASP A 247 17.07 -5.21 7.79
CA ASP A 247 17.43 -6.59 8.10
C ASP A 247 16.89 -6.95 9.48
N PHE A 248 15.84 -7.77 9.51
CA PHE A 248 15.23 -8.24 10.76
C PHE A 248 15.97 -9.43 11.37
N VAL A 249 16.90 -10.06 10.65
CA VAL A 249 17.77 -11.12 11.18
C VAL A 249 18.81 -10.54 12.13
N SER A 250 19.44 -9.43 11.74
CA SER A 250 20.47 -8.73 12.52
C SER A 250 19.96 -7.50 13.28
N SER A 251 18.66 -7.17 13.14
CA SER A 251 18.05 -5.95 13.68
C SER A 251 18.76 -4.68 13.21
N THR A 252 19.10 -4.60 11.92
CA THR A 252 19.86 -3.49 11.32
C THR A 252 19.00 -2.72 10.32
N LEU A 253 19.11 -1.39 10.32
CA LEU A 253 18.59 -0.52 9.26
C LEU A 253 19.73 0.24 8.59
N ASN A 254 20.02 -0.15 7.34
CA ASN A 254 21.04 0.45 6.50
C ASN A 254 20.42 1.37 5.44
N ILE A 255 20.81 2.64 5.41
CA ILE A 255 20.38 3.62 4.40
C ILE A 255 21.62 4.18 3.72
N THR A 256 21.84 3.79 2.47
CA THR A 256 23.06 4.15 1.72
C THR A 256 22.71 4.89 0.43
N SER A 257 23.40 5.99 0.16
CA SER A 257 23.25 6.67 -1.14
C SER A 257 23.67 5.70 -2.23
N HIS A 258 22.84 5.51 -3.25
CA HIS A 258 23.13 4.52 -4.26
C HIS A 258 24.03 5.11 -5.35
N VAL A 259 25.20 4.50 -5.52
CA VAL A 259 26.24 4.92 -6.46
C VAL A 259 26.72 3.70 -7.24
N VAL A 260 26.82 3.83 -8.56
CA VAL A 260 27.42 2.84 -9.45
C VAL A 260 28.54 3.51 -10.23
N GLY A 261 29.77 2.99 -10.11
CA GLY A 261 30.95 3.65 -10.65
C GLY A 261 31.16 5.02 -10.00
N SER A 262 31.15 6.09 -10.82
CA SER A 262 31.18 7.47 -10.34
C SER A 262 29.81 8.17 -10.37
N ALA A 263 28.75 7.48 -10.81
CA ALA A 263 27.42 8.03 -10.96
C ALA A 263 26.58 7.77 -9.70
N THR A 264 26.16 8.84 -9.02
CA THR A 264 25.10 8.76 -8.01
C THR A 264 23.76 8.71 -8.73
N TYR A 265 22.93 7.73 -8.40
CA TYR A 265 21.56 7.68 -8.90
C TYR A 265 20.78 8.88 -8.34
N GLY A 266 20.18 9.65 -9.23
CA GLY A 266 19.22 10.71 -8.92
C GLY A 266 17.77 10.23 -8.99
N PHE A 267 16.87 11.16 -8.67
CA PHE A 267 15.42 10.95 -8.74
C PHE A 267 14.76 11.74 -9.87
N ASP A 268 15.49 12.65 -10.53
CA ASP A 268 14.97 13.44 -11.65
C ASP A 268 16.00 13.53 -12.79
N TYR A 269 15.52 13.31 -14.00
CA TYR A 269 16.28 13.35 -15.25
C TYR A 269 15.47 14.10 -16.32
N ASP A 270 16.13 14.64 -17.33
CA ASP A 270 15.42 15.27 -18.45
C ASP A 270 14.65 14.23 -19.28
N ASN A 271 15.22 13.04 -19.43
CA ASN A 271 14.63 11.94 -20.19
C ASN A 271 14.82 10.60 -19.48
N LEU A 272 13.86 9.72 -19.71
CA LEU A 272 13.93 8.29 -19.44
C LEU A 272 13.55 7.55 -20.72
N TYR A 273 14.09 6.36 -20.95
CA TYR A 273 13.86 5.60 -22.17
C TYR A 273 13.44 4.16 -21.88
N LEU A 274 12.57 3.62 -22.73
CA LEU A 274 12.17 2.22 -22.76
C LEU A 274 13.04 1.47 -23.76
N VAL A 275 13.62 0.35 -23.32
CA VAL A 275 14.45 -0.53 -24.17
C VAL A 275 14.10 -1.99 -23.87
N GLY A 276 14.00 -2.82 -24.91
CA GLY A 276 13.71 -4.24 -24.71
C GLY A 276 13.16 -4.93 -25.95
N ASP A 277 12.63 -6.13 -25.74
CA ASP A 277 11.81 -6.88 -26.69
C ASP A 277 10.35 -6.87 -26.20
N TYR A 278 9.63 -5.77 -26.47
CA TYR A 278 8.28 -5.55 -25.95
C TYR A 278 7.21 -5.35 -27.02
N ASN A 279 7.59 -5.07 -28.27
CA ASN A 279 6.70 -5.07 -29.43
C ASN A 279 7.47 -5.36 -30.73
N ALA A 280 6.76 -5.40 -31.86
CA ALA A 280 7.35 -5.69 -33.17
C ALA A 280 7.84 -4.45 -33.94
N THR A 281 7.52 -3.24 -33.48
CA THR A 281 7.75 -2.00 -34.24
C THR A 281 8.99 -1.24 -33.77
N ASP A 282 9.31 -1.30 -32.48
CA ASP A 282 10.42 -0.59 -31.88
C ASP A 282 11.72 -1.42 -31.95
N PRO A 283 12.90 -0.77 -31.91
CA PRO A 283 14.18 -1.47 -31.90
C PRO A 283 14.35 -2.42 -30.71
N THR A 284 14.67 -3.69 -31.01
CA THR A 284 14.83 -4.74 -30.00
C THR A 284 16.20 -4.66 -29.32
N TRP A 285 16.22 -4.43 -28.00
CA TRP A 285 17.45 -4.35 -27.18
C TRP A 285 18.51 -3.35 -27.70
N ASP A 286 18.08 -2.31 -28.42
CA ASP A 286 18.94 -1.26 -28.94
C ASP A 286 18.86 -0.02 -28.05
N ALA A 287 19.80 0.09 -27.11
CA ALA A 287 19.84 1.21 -26.16
C ALA A 287 20.15 2.55 -26.81
N ASP A 288 20.87 2.57 -27.95
CA ASP A 288 21.24 3.80 -28.64
C ASP A 288 20.02 4.45 -29.32
N ASN A 289 19.00 3.64 -29.62
CA ASN A 289 17.74 4.07 -30.24
C ASN A 289 16.52 3.80 -29.34
N ALA A 290 16.72 3.71 -28.02
CA ALA A 290 15.66 3.46 -27.05
C ALA A 290 14.58 4.57 -27.10
N VAL A 291 13.32 4.19 -26.87
CA VAL A 291 12.18 5.09 -27.06
C VAL A 291 11.99 5.97 -25.82
N ALA A 292 11.92 7.28 -26.02
CA ALA A 292 11.76 8.23 -24.92
C ALA A 292 10.37 8.15 -24.28
N PHE A 293 10.33 8.22 -22.96
CA PHE A 293 9.12 8.52 -22.20
C PHE A 293 8.76 10.01 -22.27
N THR A 294 7.51 10.33 -21.99
CA THR A 294 7.06 11.69 -21.67
C THR A 294 7.26 11.95 -20.17
N LYS A 295 8.01 13.00 -19.81
CA LYS A 295 8.11 13.46 -18.42
C LYS A 295 6.81 14.16 -18.01
N VAL A 296 6.15 13.64 -16.98
CA VAL A 296 4.88 14.17 -16.45
C VAL A 296 5.15 15.22 -15.38
N SER A 297 6.10 14.92 -14.50
CA SER A 297 6.55 15.79 -13.40
C SER A 297 7.97 15.37 -12.96
N GLU A 298 8.52 16.00 -11.92
CA GLU A 298 9.83 15.64 -11.36
C GLU A 298 9.89 14.14 -11.03
N GLY A 299 10.77 13.40 -11.69
CA GLY A 299 10.98 11.97 -11.47
C GLY A 299 9.87 11.02 -11.93
N VAL A 300 8.82 11.53 -12.58
CA VAL A 300 7.68 10.71 -13.06
C VAL A 300 7.57 10.77 -14.58
N TYR A 301 7.56 9.59 -15.20
CA TYR A 301 7.60 9.41 -16.65
C TYR A 301 6.50 8.45 -17.09
N THR A 302 5.87 8.73 -18.24
CA THR A 302 4.85 7.86 -18.84
C THR A 302 5.13 7.59 -20.31
N ILE A 303 4.79 6.39 -20.77
CA ILE A 303 4.79 6.04 -22.20
C ILE A 303 3.62 5.11 -22.49
N GLU A 304 3.00 5.28 -23.65
CA GLU A 304 1.99 4.35 -24.17
C GLU A 304 2.60 3.46 -25.23
N LYS A 305 2.41 2.14 -25.09
CA LYS A 305 2.89 1.14 -26.03
C LYS A 305 1.97 -0.06 -26.10
N ALA A 306 1.78 -0.59 -27.31
CA ALA A 306 1.42 -1.98 -27.50
C ALA A 306 2.50 -2.88 -26.88
N ILE A 307 2.09 -3.86 -26.07
CA ILE A 307 2.99 -4.84 -25.44
C ILE A 307 2.57 -6.25 -25.83
N LYS A 308 3.48 -7.03 -26.40
CA LYS A 308 3.24 -8.43 -26.79
C LYS A 308 3.27 -9.39 -25.59
N ASP A 309 2.83 -10.63 -25.80
CA ASP A 309 3.09 -11.72 -24.84
C ASP A 309 4.58 -12.07 -24.74
N GLY A 310 5.05 -12.40 -23.54
CA GLY A 310 6.45 -12.70 -23.24
C GLY A 310 7.39 -11.49 -23.36
N ALA A 311 6.85 -10.27 -23.31
CA ALA A 311 7.64 -9.05 -23.41
C ALA A 311 8.70 -8.98 -22.30
N GLN A 312 9.87 -8.46 -22.66
CA GLN A 312 10.96 -8.19 -21.73
C GLN A 312 11.53 -6.81 -21.99
N PHE A 313 11.63 -5.97 -20.96
CA PHE A 313 12.14 -4.62 -21.11
C PHE A 313 12.79 -4.05 -19.84
N LYS A 314 13.46 -2.92 -20.01
CA LYS A 314 14.14 -2.14 -18.99
C LYS A 314 13.92 -0.64 -19.23
N PHE A 315 14.27 0.14 -18.23
CA PHE A 315 14.32 1.60 -18.32
C PHE A 315 15.76 2.07 -18.25
N ILE A 316 16.15 3.02 -19.09
CA ILE A 316 17.50 3.60 -19.08
C ILE A 316 17.41 5.12 -19.03
N GLY A 317 18.34 5.74 -18.28
CA GLY A 317 18.43 7.20 -18.13
C GLY A 317 19.33 7.86 -19.18
N GLN A 318 19.95 7.05 -20.04
CA GLN A 318 20.72 7.49 -21.20
C GLN A 318 20.47 6.54 -22.36
N GLN A 319 20.56 7.01 -23.61
CA GLN A 319 20.49 6.16 -24.80
C GLN A 319 21.83 5.44 -25.04
N SER A 320 22.19 4.59 -24.08
CA SER A 320 23.30 3.62 -24.14
C SER A 320 23.20 2.70 -22.92
N TRP A 321 23.90 1.56 -22.98
CA TRP A 321 24.13 0.71 -21.81
C TRP A 321 25.16 1.35 -20.87
N GLY A 322 24.70 2.36 -20.14
CA GLY A 322 25.45 3.09 -19.11
C GLY A 322 25.05 2.67 -17.70
N ASP A 323 25.37 3.51 -16.72
CA ASP A 323 25.09 3.21 -15.32
C ASP A 323 23.65 3.51 -14.92
N LEU A 324 22.94 4.43 -15.59
CA LEU A 324 21.52 4.68 -15.32
C LEU A 324 20.66 3.63 -16.03
N ASP A 325 20.55 2.47 -15.40
CA ASP A 325 19.71 1.33 -15.82
C ASP A 325 18.83 0.94 -14.64
N TRP A 326 17.55 0.77 -14.93
CA TRP A 326 16.54 0.24 -14.01
C TRP A 326 15.75 -0.90 -14.65
N GLY A 327 15.24 -1.77 -13.79
CA GLY A 327 14.40 -2.89 -14.17
C GLY A 327 13.62 -3.40 -12.97
N ASN A 328 13.13 -4.64 -13.06
CA ASN A 328 12.50 -5.30 -11.93
C ASN A 328 13.55 -5.58 -10.84
N ILE A 329 13.23 -5.31 -9.58
CA ILE A 329 14.19 -5.48 -8.48
C ILE A 329 14.69 -6.93 -8.35
N GLN A 330 15.99 -7.08 -8.09
CA GLN A 330 16.81 -8.30 -7.97
C GLN A 330 16.89 -9.21 -9.19
N GLU A 331 15.76 -9.58 -9.79
CA GLU A 331 15.68 -10.61 -10.82
C GLU A 331 14.64 -10.27 -11.89
N ASN A 332 14.48 -11.14 -12.88
CA ASN A 332 13.46 -10.96 -13.90
C ASN A 332 12.06 -11.12 -13.29
N GLY A 333 11.13 -10.24 -13.61
CA GLY A 333 9.77 -10.32 -13.07
C GLY A 333 8.97 -9.05 -13.28
N ASN A 334 7.85 -8.93 -12.57
CA ASN A 334 7.00 -7.74 -12.58
C ASN A 334 6.45 -7.45 -11.19
N THR A 335 7.33 -7.05 -10.29
CA THR A 335 6.98 -6.73 -8.89
C THR A 335 6.40 -5.32 -8.73
N GLY A 336 6.52 -4.47 -9.76
CA GLY A 336 6.25 -3.04 -9.67
C GLY A 336 7.29 -2.24 -8.86
N ILE A 337 8.36 -2.88 -8.40
CA ILE A 337 9.44 -2.26 -7.63
C ILE A 337 10.68 -2.15 -8.51
N LEU A 338 11.26 -0.95 -8.57
CA LEU A 338 12.47 -0.70 -9.36
C LEU A 338 13.72 -1.19 -8.63
N GLY A 339 14.56 -1.90 -9.38
CA GLY A 339 15.96 -2.14 -9.02
C GLY A 339 16.90 -1.29 -9.89
N PRO A 340 18.01 -0.76 -9.35
CA PRO A 340 19.10 -0.20 -10.15
C PRO A 340 19.94 -1.29 -10.81
N LYS A 341 20.89 -0.91 -11.66
CA LYS A 341 21.74 -1.78 -12.49
C LYS A 341 22.40 -2.93 -11.74
N THR A 342 22.79 -2.70 -10.49
CA THR A 342 23.47 -3.72 -9.65
C THR A 342 22.52 -4.69 -8.96
N ALA A 343 21.21 -4.44 -9.03
CA ALA A 343 20.19 -5.19 -8.30
C ALA A 343 18.87 -5.21 -9.08
N ASN A 344 18.94 -5.46 -10.39
CA ASN A 344 17.76 -5.59 -11.24
C ASN A 344 17.85 -6.74 -12.24
N GLY A 345 16.69 -7.19 -12.69
CA GLY A 345 16.50 -7.98 -13.89
C GLY A 345 15.54 -7.31 -14.87
N ASN A 346 15.23 -8.01 -15.96
CA ASN A 346 14.28 -7.55 -16.95
C ASN A 346 12.86 -7.52 -16.37
N ILE A 347 12.11 -6.49 -16.73
CA ILE A 347 10.67 -6.49 -16.49
C ILE A 347 10.04 -7.45 -17.50
N THR A 348 9.30 -8.44 -17.01
CA THR A 348 8.62 -9.44 -17.85
C THR A 348 7.12 -9.20 -17.83
N PHE A 349 6.45 -9.18 -18.98
CA PHE A 349 5.02 -8.91 -19.03
C PHE A 349 4.33 -9.64 -20.19
N ASP A 350 3.13 -10.16 -19.96
CA ASP A 350 2.28 -10.77 -21.00
C ASP A 350 1.17 -9.77 -21.35
N GLY A 351 1.38 -9.02 -22.44
CA GLY A 351 0.49 -7.91 -22.82
C GLY A 351 -0.58 -8.24 -23.86
N GLY A 352 -0.57 -9.42 -24.48
CA GLY A 352 -1.59 -9.82 -25.46
C GLY A 352 -1.72 -8.89 -26.68
N ASP A 353 -0.65 -8.18 -27.03
CA ASP A 353 -0.61 -7.15 -28.08
C ASP A 353 -1.55 -5.95 -27.82
N ALA A 354 -2.01 -5.75 -26.58
CA ALA A 354 -2.83 -4.60 -26.19
C ALA A 354 -1.98 -3.36 -25.88
N GLU A 355 -2.61 -2.18 -25.92
CA GLU A 355 -1.99 -0.91 -25.53
C GLU A 355 -1.96 -0.77 -24.01
N TYR A 356 -0.83 -0.33 -23.47
CA TYR A 356 -0.63 -0.08 -22.05
C TYR A 356 0.02 1.29 -21.83
N THR A 357 -0.38 1.94 -20.74
CA THR A 357 0.37 3.04 -20.14
C THR A 357 1.37 2.45 -19.15
N ILE A 358 2.66 2.65 -19.41
CA ILE A 358 3.74 2.34 -18.48
C ILE A 358 4.13 3.63 -17.76
N THR A 359 4.08 3.62 -16.43
CA THR A 359 4.52 4.75 -15.60
C THR A 359 5.74 4.34 -14.79
N VAL A 360 6.76 5.18 -14.76
CA VAL A 360 7.95 5.03 -13.91
C VAL A 360 8.01 6.20 -12.95
N ASP A 361 8.06 5.92 -11.64
CA ASP A 361 8.25 6.92 -10.59
C ASP A 361 9.56 6.63 -9.84
N LEU A 362 10.57 7.44 -10.12
CA LEU A 362 11.89 7.32 -9.51
C LEU A 362 11.92 7.85 -8.08
N ASN A 363 10.98 8.73 -7.70
CA ASN A 363 10.86 9.18 -6.31
C ASN A 363 10.36 8.03 -5.43
N ALA A 364 9.36 7.29 -5.91
CA ALA A 364 8.81 6.12 -5.22
C ALA A 364 9.62 4.83 -5.43
N GLY A 365 10.48 4.79 -6.45
CA GLY A 365 11.19 3.57 -6.83
C GLY A 365 10.24 2.47 -7.31
N THR A 366 9.27 2.85 -8.14
CA THR A 366 8.22 1.96 -8.64
C THR A 366 7.99 2.14 -10.12
N PHE A 367 7.35 1.13 -10.71
CA PHE A 367 6.76 1.24 -12.04
C PHE A 367 5.39 0.56 -12.06
N THR A 368 4.52 1.00 -12.96
CA THR A 368 3.22 0.38 -13.22
C THR A 368 3.01 0.15 -14.70
N ILE A 369 2.22 -0.86 -15.02
CA ILE A 369 1.81 -1.20 -16.38
C ILE A 369 0.30 -1.36 -16.33
N VAL A 370 -0.43 -0.40 -16.89
CA VAL A 370 -1.89 -0.33 -16.82
C VAL A 370 -2.44 -0.40 -18.23
N ALA A 371 -3.38 -1.32 -18.48
CA ALA A 371 -4.01 -1.44 -19.79
C ALA A 371 -4.67 -0.11 -20.16
N LYS A 372 -4.37 0.39 -21.35
CA LYS A 372 -5.04 1.56 -21.90
C LYS A 372 -6.46 1.13 -22.32
N PRO A 373 -7.52 1.74 -21.75
CA PRO A 373 -8.87 1.41 -22.17
C PRO A 373 -9.05 1.69 -23.67
N VAL A 374 -9.64 0.72 -24.38
CA VAL A 374 -10.06 0.90 -25.78
C VAL A 374 -11.57 1.12 -25.77
N TYR A 375 -11.99 2.29 -26.22
CA TYR A 375 -13.39 2.65 -26.35
C TYR A 375 -13.87 2.41 -27.79
N PRO A 376 -15.14 2.01 -28.00
CA PRO A 376 -15.71 1.96 -29.34
C PRO A 376 -15.71 3.36 -29.96
N THR A 377 -15.62 3.46 -31.28
CA THR A 377 -15.69 4.75 -31.99
C THR A 377 -17.12 5.19 -32.26
N GLU A 378 -18.07 4.26 -32.18
CA GLU A 378 -19.49 4.48 -32.42
C GLU A 378 -20.31 3.86 -31.29
N LEU A 379 -21.45 4.47 -30.99
CA LEU A 379 -22.39 3.97 -30.01
C LEU A 379 -23.81 4.26 -30.49
N TYR A 380 -24.73 3.33 -30.24
CA TYR A 380 -26.12 3.40 -30.68
C TYR A 380 -27.04 3.08 -29.52
N MET A 381 -28.30 3.53 -29.60
CA MET A 381 -29.38 3.06 -28.73
C MET A 381 -30.52 2.40 -29.53
N THR A 382 -31.22 1.47 -28.89
CA THR A 382 -32.50 0.93 -29.38
C THR A 382 -33.41 0.65 -28.20
N GLY A 383 -34.71 0.71 -28.41
CA GLY A 383 -35.68 0.41 -27.38
C GLY A 383 -37.08 0.83 -27.75
N ASN A 384 -38.06 0.20 -27.12
CA ASN A 384 -39.47 0.56 -27.32
C ASN A 384 -39.86 1.89 -26.67
N GLY A 385 -38.99 2.48 -25.85
CA GLY A 385 -39.22 3.77 -25.19
C GLY A 385 -38.58 4.99 -25.87
N VAL A 386 -37.77 4.80 -26.92
CA VAL A 386 -36.98 5.88 -27.54
C VAL A 386 -37.26 6.03 -29.04
N GLY A 387 -36.95 7.19 -29.59
CA GLY A 387 -36.99 7.46 -31.04
C GLY A 387 -38.39 7.49 -31.66
N PRO A 388 -38.48 7.33 -33.00
CA PRO A 388 -39.75 7.27 -33.72
C PRO A 388 -40.61 6.07 -33.31
N ASP A 389 -41.90 6.09 -33.68
CA ASP A 389 -42.87 5.05 -33.29
C ASP A 389 -42.52 3.65 -33.82
N ASP A 390 -41.76 3.57 -34.91
CA ASP A 390 -41.33 2.30 -35.50
C ASP A 390 -40.00 1.75 -34.92
N GLU A 391 -39.39 2.47 -33.96
CA GLU A 391 -38.29 1.97 -33.15
C GLU A 391 -38.82 1.09 -32.00
N ASP A 392 -38.46 -0.20 -32.04
CA ASP A 392 -38.89 -1.22 -31.07
C ASP A 392 -37.89 -2.37 -31.03
N TRP A 393 -36.73 -2.15 -30.38
CA TRP A 393 -35.64 -3.13 -30.22
C TRP A 393 -35.08 -3.71 -31.53
N ASN A 394 -35.29 -2.99 -32.63
CA ASN A 394 -35.09 -3.47 -34.00
C ASN A 394 -33.95 -2.77 -34.73
N TRP A 395 -33.30 -1.78 -34.11
CA TRP A 395 -32.20 -0.99 -34.65
C TRP A 395 -32.52 -0.25 -35.96
N LYS A 396 -33.81 -0.05 -36.29
CA LYS A 396 -34.24 0.44 -37.60
C LYS A 396 -33.79 1.86 -37.88
N ASN A 397 -33.80 2.72 -36.86
CA ASN A 397 -33.48 4.15 -37.00
C ASN A 397 -32.01 4.46 -36.70
N GLU A 398 -31.20 3.45 -36.36
CA GLU A 398 -29.77 3.58 -36.05
C GLU A 398 -29.50 4.80 -35.16
N LEU A 399 -30.17 4.89 -34.00
CA LEU A 399 -30.11 6.05 -33.10
C LEU A 399 -28.70 6.23 -32.51
N GLN A 400 -27.78 6.74 -33.32
CA GLN A 400 -26.36 6.87 -33.02
C GLN A 400 -26.15 8.04 -32.06
N PHE A 401 -25.29 7.84 -31.08
CA PHE A 401 -24.78 8.90 -30.24
C PHE A 401 -23.72 9.70 -30.99
N VAL A 402 -23.57 10.96 -30.61
CA VAL A 402 -22.51 11.83 -31.09
C VAL A 402 -21.28 11.62 -30.18
N PRO A 403 -20.12 11.21 -30.72
CA PRO A 403 -18.89 11.15 -29.94
C PRO A 403 -18.43 12.57 -29.58
N VAL A 404 -17.88 12.75 -28.39
CA VAL A 404 -17.34 14.04 -27.94
C VAL A 404 -15.92 14.24 -28.50
N HIS A 405 -15.63 15.42 -29.04
CA HIS A 405 -14.32 15.71 -29.62
C HIS A 405 -13.19 15.57 -28.59
N SER A 406 -12.13 14.83 -28.91
CA SER A 406 -10.98 14.56 -28.03
C SER A 406 -11.29 13.80 -26.72
N HIS A 407 -12.49 13.23 -26.58
CA HIS A 407 -12.89 12.40 -25.42
C HIS A 407 -13.49 11.08 -25.93
N PRO A 408 -12.64 10.10 -26.34
CA PRO A 408 -13.09 8.85 -26.98
C PRO A 408 -14.01 7.98 -26.11
N GLU A 409 -14.05 8.22 -24.81
CA GLU A 409 -14.89 7.55 -23.83
C GLU A 409 -16.30 8.15 -23.67
N LEU A 410 -16.53 9.36 -24.19
CA LEU A 410 -17.74 10.14 -23.98
C LEU A 410 -18.62 10.21 -25.24
N PHE A 411 -19.91 9.95 -25.04
CA PHE A 411 -20.94 10.00 -26.07
C PHE A 411 -22.16 10.74 -25.56
N TRP A 412 -22.84 11.51 -26.43
CA TRP A 412 -24.08 12.19 -26.06
C TRP A 412 -25.15 12.06 -27.14
N LYS A 413 -26.42 12.16 -26.75
CA LYS A 413 -27.55 12.21 -27.70
C LYS A 413 -28.74 12.91 -27.08
N ILE A 414 -29.31 13.86 -27.81
CA ILE A 414 -30.69 14.31 -27.56
C ILE A 414 -31.64 13.37 -28.31
N VAL A 415 -32.56 12.73 -27.59
CA VAL A 415 -33.48 11.72 -28.14
C VAL A 415 -34.90 11.94 -27.61
N TRP A 416 -35.90 11.65 -28.44
CA TRP A 416 -37.29 11.60 -28.02
C TRP A 416 -37.54 10.35 -27.17
N MET A 417 -38.09 10.52 -25.97
CA MET A 417 -38.52 9.43 -25.10
C MET A 417 -40.05 9.44 -24.99
N LYS A 418 -40.67 8.26 -25.08
CA LYS A 418 -42.13 8.08 -25.28
C LYS A 418 -42.94 8.14 -23.98
N GLY A 419 -42.33 8.45 -22.83
CA GLY A 419 -43.00 8.48 -21.52
C GLY A 419 -43.25 7.09 -20.89
N SER A 420 -42.90 6.02 -21.60
CA SER A 420 -42.93 4.65 -21.11
C SER A 420 -42.05 3.77 -22.00
N GLY A 421 -41.67 2.58 -21.51
CA GLY A 421 -40.77 1.67 -22.20
C GLY A 421 -39.34 1.76 -21.69
N ASN A 422 -38.44 1.08 -22.39
CA ASN A 422 -37.02 0.99 -22.02
C ASN A 422 -36.14 1.06 -23.27
N PHE A 423 -34.82 1.18 -23.04
CA PHE A 423 -33.81 1.10 -24.08
C PHE A 423 -32.51 0.45 -23.58
N LYS A 424 -31.65 0.05 -24.51
CA LYS A 424 -30.25 -0.32 -24.29
C LYS A 424 -29.36 0.41 -25.28
N CYS A 425 -28.06 0.40 -24.99
CA CYS A 425 -27.01 0.92 -25.86
C CYS A 425 -26.12 -0.21 -26.36
N ALA A 426 -25.47 -0.04 -27.52
CA ALA A 426 -24.50 -0.98 -28.06
C ALA A 426 -23.48 -0.27 -28.97
N PRO A 427 -22.26 -0.81 -29.14
CA PRO A 427 -21.24 -0.24 -30.02
C PRO A 427 -21.53 -0.42 -31.52
N GLN A 428 -22.63 -1.08 -31.86
CA GLN A 428 -23.14 -1.21 -33.23
C GLN A 428 -24.67 -1.29 -33.22
N ALA A 429 -25.32 -0.95 -34.34
CA ALA A 429 -26.76 -1.05 -34.53
C ALA A 429 -27.23 -2.51 -34.76
N ALA A 430 -26.79 -3.44 -33.91
CA ALA A 430 -27.13 -4.86 -33.99
C ALA A 430 -26.88 -5.60 -32.67
N TRP A 431 -27.68 -6.65 -32.43
CA TRP A 431 -27.49 -7.62 -31.35
C TRP A 431 -26.34 -8.59 -31.66
N SER A 432 -25.11 -8.09 -31.59
CA SER A 432 -23.88 -8.84 -31.89
C SER A 432 -22.88 -8.86 -30.72
N GLY A 433 -23.36 -8.54 -29.52
CA GLY A 433 -22.57 -8.48 -28.29
C GLY A 433 -22.10 -7.06 -27.95
N GLY A 434 -21.73 -6.84 -26.69
CA GLY A 434 -21.33 -5.53 -26.18
C GLY A 434 -22.49 -4.58 -25.88
N ASP A 435 -23.74 -5.04 -25.96
CA ASP A 435 -24.89 -4.25 -25.52
C ASP A 435 -24.92 -4.11 -24.00
N PHE A 436 -25.38 -2.96 -23.52
CA PHE A 436 -25.45 -2.63 -22.11
C PHE A 436 -26.66 -1.75 -21.80
N GLY A 437 -27.00 -1.72 -20.53
CA GLY A 437 -27.97 -0.80 -19.97
C GLY A 437 -27.51 -0.35 -18.58
N ARG A 438 -28.36 -0.47 -17.57
CA ARG A 438 -28.09 -0.07 -16.19
C ARG A 438 -27.77 -1.22 -15.24
N ASP A 439 -27.09 -0.87 -14.16
CA ASP A 439 -27.02 -1.61 -12.90
C ASP A 439 -27.62 -0.74 -11.79
N GLY A 440 -28.60 -1.27 -11.06
CA GLY A 440 -29.33 -0.52 -10.02
C GLY A 440 -30.17 0.65 -10.53
N ASP A 441 -30.66 1.46 -9.58
CA ASP A 441 -31.47 2.64 -9.84
C ASP A 441 -30.60 3.91 -9.99
N ALA A 442 -31.11 4.88 -10.75
CA ALA A 442 -30.40 6.14 -10.94
C ALA A 442 -30.34 6.96 -9.65
N THR A 443 -29.21 7.63 -9.45
CA THR A 443 -29.07 8.71 -8.49
C THR A 443 -28.95 10.02 -9.26
N ASN A 444 -29.88 10.95 -9.06
CA ASN A 444 -29.94 12.23 -9.78
C ASN A 444 -29.87 12.11 -11.31
N GLY A 445 -30.56 11.11 -11.87
CA GLY A 445 -30.56 10.86 -13.32
C GLY A 445 -29.39 10.05 -13.85
N VAL A 446 -28.41 9.69 -13.01
CA VAL A 446 -27.22 8.92 -13.40
C VAL A 446 -27.36 7.47 -12.96
N TYR A 447 -27.32 6.54 -13.93
CA TYR A 447 -27.25 5.10 -13.72
C TYR A 447 -25.80 4.62 -13.76
N ALA A 448 -25.46 3.62 -12.95
CA ALA A 448 -24.28 2.81 -13.19
C ALA A 448 -24.53 1.93 -14.43
N LYS A 449 -23.50 1.71 -15.26
CA LYS A 449 -23.59 0.89 -16.47
C LYS A 449 -23.64 -0.59 -16.11
N GLY A 450 -24.64 -1.31 -16.60
CA GLY A 450 -24.85 -2.73 -16.33
C GLY A 450 -25.53 -3.48 -17.48
N GLY A 451 -26.20 -4.60 -17.17
CA GLY A 451 -26.84 -5.45 -18.17
C GLY A 451 -28.34 -5.23 -18.36
N THR A 452 -29.01 -4.54 -17.43
CA THR A 452 -30.48 -4.42 -17.37
C THR A 452 -30.98 -3.28 -18.25
N ASP A 453 -32.15 -3.41 -18.86
CA ASP A 453 -32.75 -2.34 -19.65
C ASP A 453 -32.94 -1.04 -18.85
N ILE A 454 -32.74 0.09 -19.52
CA ILE A 454 -32.85 1.43 -18.92
C ILE A 454 -34.29 1.94 -19.13
N PRO A 455 -35.05 2.21 -18.05
CA PRO A 455 -36.38 2.78 -18.19
C PRO A 455 -36.31 4.24 -18.61
N VAL A 456 -37.20 4.65 -19.51
CA VAL A 456 -37.35 6.07 -19.86
C VAL A 456 -38.16 6.81 -18.80
N PRO A 457 -38.00 8.15 -18.66
CA PRO A 457 -38.84 8.97 -17.81
C PRO A 457 -40.33 8.84 -18.14
N ALA A 458 -41.19 9.04 -17.15
CA ALA A 458 -42.65 8.91 -17.31
C ALA A 458 -43.27 10.03 -18.17
N THR A 459 -42.56 11.15 -18.35
CA THR A 459 -42.98 12.26 -19.20
C THR A 459 -42.40 12.07 -20.59
N ALA A 460 -43.24 12.09 -21.62
CA ALA A 460 -42.76 12.06 -22.99
C ALA A 460 -42.12 13.41 -23.38
N GLY A 461 -41.01 13.38 -24.11
CA GLY A 461 -40.28 14.58 -24.50
C GLY A 461 -38.87 14.31 -25.00
N TYR A 462 -38.15 15.36 -25.36
CA TYR A 462 -36.71 15.28 -25.58
C TYR A 462 -35.96 15.15 -24.25
N TYR A 463 -34.98 14.27 -24.23
CA TYR A 463 -34.03 14.08 -23.14
C TYR A 463 -32.62 14.01 -23.71
N MET A 464 -31.65 14.47 -22.93
CA MET A 464 -30.23 14.22 -23.16
C MET A 464 -29.85 12.89 -22.53
N VAL A 465 -29.11 12.07 -23.26
CA VAL A 465 -28.42 10.89 -22.76
C VAL A 465 -26.93 11.09 -22.90
N VAL A 466 -26.18 10.96 -21.80
CA VAL A 466 -24.71 10.97 -21.81
C VAL A 466 -24.22 9.60 -21.38
N VAL A 467 -23.30 9.02 -22.14
CA VAL A 467 -22.63 7.76 -21.79
C VAL A 467 -21.16 8.06 -21.57
N ASP A 468 -20.68 7.72 -20.37
CA ASP A 468 -19.28 7.82 -19.99
C ASP A 468 -18.74 6.41 -19.73
N LEU A 469 -17.93 5.92 -20.67
CA LEU A 469 -17.37 4.59 -20.63
C LEU A 469 -16.16 4.47 -19.70
N ALA A 470 -15.49 5.57 -19.36
CA ALA A 470 -14.41 5.57 -18.39
C ALA A 470 -14.95 5.42 -16.96
N ASN A 471 -15.99 6.16 -16.63
CA ASN A 471 -16.64 6.13 -15.32
C ASN A 471 -17.75 5.07 -15.21
N ASN A 472 -18.05 4.36 -16.31
CA ASN A 472 -19.12 3.36 -16.38
C ASN A 472 -20.49 3.93 -15.96
N THR A 473 -20.89 5.08 -16.49
CA THR A 473 -22.15 5.75 -16.16
C THR A 473 -22.99 6.10 -17.38
N ILE A 474 -24.31 6.18 -17.17
CA ILE A 474 -25.28 6.63 -18.16
C ILE A 474 -26.21 7.66 -17.50
N GLU A 475 -26.16 8.91 -17.96
CA GLU A 475 -27.05 9.98 -17.50
C GLU A 475 -28.27 10.12 -18.41
N ILE A 476 -29.45 10.32 -17.81
CA ILE A 476 -30.63 10.85 -18.48
C ILE A 476 -31.01 12.18 -17.82
N ALA A 477 -30.95 13.27 -18.58
CA ALA A 477 -31.23 14.62 -18.11
C ALA A 477 -32.15 15.38 -19.08
N GLU A 478 -32.71 16.50 -18.63
CA GLU A 478 -33.35 17.45 -19.53
C GLU A 478 -32.31 17.99 -20.53
N PRO A 479 -32.66 18.16 -21.81
CA PRO A 479 -31.71 18.58 -22.81
C PRO A 479 -31.41 20.07 -22.65
N LYS A 480 -30.13 20.41 -22.52
CA LYS A 480 -29.68 21.80 -22.59
C LYS A 480 -28.96 22.03 -23.90
N VAL A 481 -29.43 23.03 -24.65
CA VAL A 481 -28.84 23.47 -25.91
C VAL A 481 -28.63 24.96 -25.80
N TYR A 482 -27.41 25.43 -26.04
CA TYR A 482 -27.02 26.82 -25.87
C TYR A 482 -26.47 27.40 -27.16
N GLY A 483 -26.73 28.68 -27.38
CA GLY A 483 -25.97 29.51 -28.31
C GLY A 483 -24.58 29.85 -27.77
N MET A 484 -23.64 30.16 -28.67
CA MET A 484 -22.28 30.57 -28.31
C MET A 484 -21.73 31.61 -29.29
N GLY A 485 -20.79 32.42 -28.84
CA GLY A 485 -20.05 33.37 -29.66
C GLY A 485 -20.73 34.74 -29.78
N ASN A 486 -20.21 35.56 -30.68
CA ASN A 486 -20.63 36.97 -30.82
C ASN A 486 -22.13 37.14 -31.13
N VAL A 487 -22.75 36.16 -31.82
CA VAL A 487 -24.20 36.12 -32.07
C VAL A 487 -24.97 36.21 -30.74
N PHE A 488 -24.47 35.55 -29.71
CA PHE A 488 -25.05 35.42 -28.37
C PHE A 488 -24.36 36.32 -27.32
N GLY A 489 -23.49 37.22 -27.76
CA GLY A 489 -22.91 38.25 -26.89
C GLY A 489 -21.63 37.86 -26.15
N GLY A 490 -21.09 36.65 -26.33
CA GLY A 490 -19.86 36.26 -25.66
C GLY A 490 -19.39 34.83 -25.93
N TRP A 491 -18.32 34.43 -25.24
CA TRP A 491 -17.72 33.09 -25.33
C TRP A 491 -17.77 32.33 -24.00
N ASP A 492 -18.61 32.81 -23.07
CA ASP A 492 -18.80 32.19 -21.76
C ASP A 492 -19.91 31.14 -21.87
N GLY A 493 -19.63 29.91 -21.43
CA GLY A 493 -20.59 28.81 -21.47
C GLY A 493 -21.67 28.91 -20.40
N GLY A 494 -22.83 28.31 -20.68
CA GLY A 494 -23.94 28.14 -19.75
C GLY A 494 -24.78 29.38 -19.47
N ASP A 495 -24.69 30.45 -20.28
CA ASP A 495 -25.51 31.64 -20.08
C ASP A 495 -27.02 31.29 -20.24
N PRO A 496 -27.86 31.49 -19.21
CA PRO A 496 -29.29 31.25 -19.31
C PRO A 496 -30.01 32.07 -20.38
N ALA A 497 -29.46 33.20 -20.82
CA ALA A 497 -30.02 34.01 -21.91
C ALA A 497 -29.88 33.34 -23.28
N ASP A 498 -28.90 32.44 -23.41
CA ASP A 498 -28.57 31.75 -24.66
C ASP A 498 -29.13 30.32 -24.71
N LEU A 499 -29.87 29.92 -23.68
CA LEU A 499 -30.51 28.61 -23.58
C LEU A 499 -31.73 28.52 -24.50
N PHE A 500 -31.71 27.52 -25.37
CA PHE A 500 -32.83 27.20 -26.25
C PHE A 500 -34.01 26.65 -25.43
N THR A 501 -35.22 26.99 -25.86
CA THR A 501 -36.45 26.51 -25.26
C THR A 501 -36.83 25.14 -25.82
N VAL A 502 -37.13 24.19 -24.93
CA VAL A 502 -37.64 22.85 -25.30
C VAL A 502 -39.15 22.90 -25.46
N ASP A 503 -39.65 22.68 -26.67
CA ASP A 503 -41.08 22.58 -26.99
C ASP A 503 -41.42 21.13 -27.37
N ASN A 504 -41.67 20.31 -26.34
CA ASN A 504 -42.07 18.91 -26.51
C ASN A 504 -43.41 18.75 -27.23
N THR A 505 -44.30 19.76 -27.22
CA THR A 505 -45.60 19.65 -27.92
C THR A 505 -45.40 19.62 -29.43
N ASN A 506 -44.46 20.43 -29.93
CA ASN A 506 -44.13 20.51 -31.35
C ASN A 506 -42.89 19.68 -31.72
N GLN A 507 -42.31 18.95 -30.77
CA GLN A 507 -41.09 18.16 -30.96
C GLN A 507 -39.94 18.99 -31.53
N VAL A 508 -39.77 20.21 -31.03
CA VAL A 508 -38.66 21.10 -31.41
C VAL A 508 -37.95 21.68 -30.18
N ILE A 509 -36.66 21.90 -30.32
CA ILE A 509 -35.87 22.77 -29.44
C ILE A 509 -35.56 24.03 -30.25
N LYS A 510 -35.87 25.21 -29.70
CA LYS A 510 -35.86 26.45 -30.48
C LYS A 510 -35.25 27.64 -29.76
N PHE A 511 -34.73 28.57 -30.53
CA PHE A 511 -34.30 29.87 -30.07
C PHE A 511 -34.99 30.93 -30.92
N ASP A 512 -35.84 31.75 -30.29
CA ASP A 512 -36.60 32.78 -30.99
C ASP A 512 -35.85 34.11 -30.91
N GLY A 513 -35.53 34.70 -32.06
CA GLY A 513 -34.89 36.00 -32.17
C GLY A 513 -33.44 36.04 -31.66
N VAL A 514 -32.49 35.48 -32.43
CA VAL A 514 -31.05 35.61 -32.12
C VAL A 514 -30.66 37.08 -31.91
N PRO A 515 -29.80 37.41 -30.92
CA PRO A 515 -29.69 38.81 -30.47
C PRO A 515 -28.82 39.69 -31.38
N ASN A 516 -27.86 39.10 -32.11
CA ASN A 516 -26.93 39.84 -32.97
C ASN A 516 -26.67 39.13 -34.30
N ASP A 517 -26.18 39.88 -35.28
CA ASP A 517 -25.69 39.34 -36.54
C ASP A 517 -24.34 38.62 -36.33
N GLY A 518 -24.12 37.50 -37.02
CA GLY A 518 -22.80 36.85 -37.05
C GLY A 518 -22.83 35.35 -37.30
N GLU A 519 -21.68 34.70 -37.09
CA GLU A 519 -21.50 33.26 -37.27
C GLU A 519 -22.12 32.48 -36.11
N LEU A 520 -23.07 31.61 -36.45
CA LEU A 520 -23.81 30.78 -35.51
C LEU A 520 -22.91 29.67 -34.92
N ARG A 521 -22.99 29.50 -33.60
CA ARG A 521 -22.45 28.35 -32.86
C ARG A 521 -23.51 27.86 -31.88
N ILE A 522 -23.69 26.54 -31.82
CA ILE A 522 -24.65 25.90 -30.93
C ILE A 522 -23.96 24.69 -30.29
N TYR A 523 -24.18 24.46 -29.00
CA TYR A 523 -23.63 23.30 -28.31
C TYR A 523 -24.61 22.74 -27.29
N VAL A 524 -24.29 21.56 -26.76
CA VAL A 524 -25.04 20.93 -25.67
C VAL A 524 -24.28 20.95 -24.36
N ASP A 525 -25.02 20.89 -23.26
CA ASP A 525 -24.47 20.76 -21.90
C ASP A 525 -25.26 19.71 -21.11
N ALA A 526 -24.58 19.01 -20.20
CA ALA A 526 -25.20 18.13 -19.22
C ALA A 526 -24.27 17.96 -18.00
N PRO A 527 -24.83 17.68 -16.81
CA PRO A 527 -24.05 17.51 -15.58
C PRO A 527 -22.87 16.54 -15.66
N THR A 528 -22.98 15.43 -16.40
CA THR A 528 -21.89 14.46 -16.57
C THR A 528 -21.13 14.60 -17.88
N LEU A 529 -21.53 15.53 -18.76
CA LEU A 529 -20.83 15.80 -20.01
C LEU A 529 -19.62 16.70 -19.75
N ASN A 530 -18.55 16.10 -19.24
CA ASN A 530 -17.35 16.81 -18.82
C ASN A 530 -16.43 17.17 -19.99
N CYS A 531 -16.82 18.19 -20.76
CA CYS A 531 -16.02 18.71 -21.88
C CYS A 531 -16.19 20.22 -22.08
N ASP A 532 -15.28 20.84 -22.83
CA ASP A 532 -15.46 22.21 -23.30
C ASP A 532 -16.62 22.28 -24.31
N TRP A 533 -17.32 23.40 -24.38
CA TRP A 533 -18.51 23.60 -25.22
C TRP A 533 -18.30 23.22 -26.70
N TRP A 534 -17.12 23.52 -27.26
CA TRP A 534 -16.81 23.27 -28.67
C TRP A 534 -16.61 21.79 -28.96
N GLN A 535 -16.39 20.97 -27.93
CA GLN A 535 -16.21 19.52 -28.08
C GLN A 535 -17.53 18.77 -28.25
N ALA A 536 -18.66 19.43 -27.93
CA ALA A 536 -20.02 18.93 -28.09
C ALA A 536 -20.90 19.93 -28.88
N GLU A 537 -20.32 20.59 -29.89
CA GLU A 537 -21.03 21.55 -30.74
C GLU A 537 -21.66 20.93 -31.98
N PHE A 538 -22.60 21.67 -32.55
CA PHE A 538 -23.26 21.36 -33.81
C PHE A 538 -23.79 22.65 -34.46
N ILE A 539 -24.29 22.54 -35.69
CA ILE A 539 -24.82 23.68 -36.45
C ILE A 539 -26.01 23.25 -37.31
N VAL A 540 -26.75 24.21 -37.85
CA VAL A 540 -27.76 23.95 -38.89
C VAL A 540 -27.14 24.20 -40.26
N LEU A 541 -27.04 23.18 -41.11
CA LEU A 541 -26.56 23.28 -42.48
C LEU A 541 -27.52 22.53 -43.42
N ASN A 542 -27.87 23.15 -44.55
CA ASN A 542 -28.76 22.55 -45.56
C ASN A 542 -30.06 21.96 -44.96
N ASP A 543 -30.69 22.74 -44.08
CA ASP A 543 -31.91 22.38 -43.34
C ASP A 543 -31.79 21.13 -42.42
N LYS A 544 -30.57 20.81 -41.97
CA LYS A 544 -30.27 19.68 -41.10
C LYS A 544 -29.41 20.08 -39.92
N ILE A 545 -29.55 19.32 -38.82
CA ILE A 545 -28.63 19.36 -37.70
C ILE A 545 -27.37 18.59 -38.09
N GLU A 546 -26.24 19.28 -38.16
CA GLU A 546 -24.94 18.69 -38.46
C GLU A 546 -24.07 18.77 -37.21
N PHE A 547 -23.62 17.62 -36.70
CA PHE A 547 -22.78 17.54 -35.51
C PHE A 547 -21.30 17.67 -35.86
N ARG A 548 -20.52 18.36 -35.02
CA ARG A 548 -19.05 18.38 -35.18
C ARG A 548 -18.46 16.99 -34.95
N GLY A 549 -18.91 16.30 -33.89
CA GLY A 549 -18.36 15.02 -33.47
C GLY A 549 -16.85 15.09 -33.25
N THR A 550 -16.11 14.14 -33.82
CA THR A 550 -14.64 14.11 -33.80
C THR A 550 -13.98 14.90 -34.93
N GLY A 551 -14.76 15.63 -35.73
CA GLY A 551 -14.28 16.43 -36.86
C GLY A 551 -13.70 17.80 -36.47
N GLY A 552 -13.04 18.43 -37.44
CA GLY A 552 -12.59 19.82 -37.31
C GLY A 552 -13.75 20.82 -37.29
N ASP A 553 -13.42 22.11 -37.36
CA ASP A 553 -14.42 23.17 -37.44
C ASP A 553 -15.35 22.97 -38.64
N GLN A 554 -16.66 23.09 -38.38
CA GLN A 554 -17.72 22.93 -39.38
C GLN A 554 -17.84 24.17 -40.28
N ASP A 555 -18.42 24.00 -41.47
CA ASP A 555 -18.81 25.13 -42.32
C ASP A 555 -19.70 26.10 -41.54
N ARG A 556 -19.43 27.40 -41.67
CA ARG A 556 -20.08 28.44 -40.87
C ARG A 556 -21.36 28.94 -41.52
N VAL A 557 -22.36 29.24 -40.69
CA VAL A 557 -23.64 29.84 -41.09
C VAL A 557 -23.78 31.20 -40.42
N ASN A 558 -24.08 32.22 -41.20
CA ASN A 558 -24.39 33.55 -40.67
C ASN A 558 -25.88 33.69 -40.41
N VAL A 559 -26.23 34.26 -39.26
CA VAL A 559 -27.58 34.65 -38.87
C VAL A 559 -27.67 36.16 -38.73
N THR A 560 -28.88 36.69 -38.88
CA THR A 560 -29.22 38.10 -38.65
C THR A 560 -30.01 38.22 -37.35
N ALA A 561 -29.81 39.31 -36.61
CA ALA A 561 -30.57 39.59 -35.40
C ALA A 561 -32.08 39.50 -35.67
N GLY A 562 -32.78 38.70 -34.85
CA GLY A 562 -34.20 38.40 -35.01
C GLY A 562 -34.51 37.08 -35.69
N ASP A 563 -33.55 36.42 -36.37
CA ASP A 563 -33.76 35.08 -36.93
C ASP A 563 -34.15 34.08 -35.82
N ASN A 564 -35.02 33.13 -36.15
CA ASN A 564 -35.43 32.05 -35.28
C ASN A 564 -34.75 30.74 -35.70
N ILE A 565 -34.32 29.95 -34.72
CA ILE A 565 -33.69 28.64 -34.94
C ILE A 565 -34.63 27.57 -34.40
N SER A 566 -34.85 26.51 -35.19
CA SER A 566 -35.65 25.35 -34.77
C SER A 566 -34.89 24.06 -35.05
N LEU A 567 -34.84 23.17 -34.06
CA LEU A 567 -34.08 21.92 -34.07
C LEU A 567 -35.02 20.76 -33.75
N ASN A 568 -35.17 19.82 -34.69
CA ASN A 568 -35.96 18.61 -34.50
C ASN A 568 -35.01 17.39 -34.46
N PHE A 569 -34.57 17.01 -33.26
CA PHE A 569 -33.65 15.88 -33.06
C PHE A 569 -34.28 14.51 -33.37
N LEU A 570 -35.61 14.41 -33.43
CA LEU A 570 -36.30 13.18 -33.84
C LEU A 570 -36.11 12.87 -35.34
N THR A 571 -36.11 13.91 -36.17
CA THR A 571 -35.98 13.79 -37.64
C THR A 571 -34.62 14.20 -38.19
N GLY A 572 -33.80 14.88 -37.38
CA GLY A 572 -32.54 15.49 -37.78
C GLY A 572 -32.68 16.82 -38.53
N ALA A 573 -33.90 17.35 -38.68
CA ALA A 573 -34.13 18.62 -39.35
C ALA A 573 -33.73 19.81 -38.48
N GLY A 574 -33.10 20.82 -39.09
CA GLY A 574 -32.80 22.11 -38.47
C GLY A 574 -33.22 23.22 -39.40
N SER A 575 -33.71 24.35 -38.89
CA SER A 575 -34.07 25.50 -39.73
C SER A 575 -33.71 26.83 -39.08
N ILE A 576 -33.40 27.80 -39.94
CA ILE A 576 -33.19 29.20 -39.58
C ILE A 576 -34.19 30.00 -40.40
N THR A 577 -35.09 30.74 -39.74
CA THR A 577 -36.12 31.53 -40.40
C THR A 577 -36.05 32.99 -39.98
N THR A 578 -36.04 33.87 -40.97
CA THR A 578 -36.16 35.31 -40.73
C THR A 578 -37.61 35.66 -40.36
N PRO A 579 -37.83 36.50 -39.33
CA PRO A 579 -39.16 36.86 -38.85
C PRO A 579 -40.05 37.60 -39.86
#